data_AF-A0A931CWW2-F1
#
_entry.id   AF-A0A931CWW2-F1
#
_cell.length_a   1.000
_cell.length_b   1.000
_cell.length_c   1.000
_cell.angle_alpha   90.00
_cell.angle_beta   90.00
_cell.angle_gamma   90.00
#
_symmetry.space_group_name_H-M   'P 1'
#
loop_
_entity.id
_entity.type
_entity.pdbx_description
1 polymer ?
#
loop_
_entity_poly.entity_id
_entity_poly.type
_entity_poly.pdbx_seq_one_letter_code
_entity_poly.pdbx_strand_id
1 'polypeptide(L)'
;MTYPRVFVPLLSVQDMFEDAFTAISRDGSGSVEVMTRLQKALASLAAAGNDAMYQAAVIHSKKALSYAQKSLVLSQDLSGVRKIAEQFQRK
;
A
#
# COMPACT_ATOMS: atom_id res chain seq x y z
N MET A 1 -35.41 15.72 8.23
CA MET A 1 -34.46 16.77 7.77
C MET A 1 -33.65 16.19 6.63
N THR A 2 -33.90 16.65 5.41
CA THR A 2 -33.24 16.14 4.20
C THR A 2 -32.35 17.27 3.68
N TYR A 3 -31.04 17.04 3.57
CA TYR A 3 -30.08 18.04 3.06
C TYR A 3 -29.89 17.84 1.55
N PRO A 4 -30.53 18.64 0.67
CA PRO A 4 -30.51 18.41 -0.79
C PRO A 4 -29.22 18.89 -1.49
N ARG A 5 -28.16 19.19 -0.74
CA ARG A 5 -26.92 19.81 -1.24
C ARG A 5 -25.64 19.12 -0.78
N VAL A 6 -25.72 17.85 -0.36
CA VAL A 6 -24.53 17.06 -0.05
C VAL A 6 -24.27 16.15 -1.25
N PHE A 7 -23.40 16.61 -2.16
CA PHE A 7 -22.85 15.78 -3.22
C PHE A 7 -21.52 15.21 -2.71
N VAL A 8 -21.50 13.92 -2.38
CA VAL A 8 -20.25 13.20 -2.09
C VAL A 8 -19.79 12.58 -3.41
N PRO A 9 -18.59 12.93 -3.92
CA PRO A 9 -18.04 12.23 -5.07
C PRO A 9 -17.97 10.73 -4.79
N LEU A 10 -18.19 9.90 -5.82
CA LEU A 10 -17.95 8.47 -5.71
C LEU A 10 -16.50 8.24 -5.26
N LEU A 11 -16.32 7.68 -4.07
CA LEU A 11 -15.02 7.40 -3.49
C LEU A 11 -14.28 6.42 -4.41
N SER A 12 -13.17 6.85 -5.00
CA SER A 12 -12.38 5.97 -5.85
C SER A 12 -11.58 5.00 -4.98
N VAL A 13 -11.38 3.77 -5.48
CA VAL A 13 -10.53 2.78 -4.79
C VAL A 13 -9.12 3.34 -4.56
N GLN A 14 -8.64 4.20 -5.46
CA GLN A 14 -7.35 4.84 -5.32
C GLN A 14 -7.29 5.79 -4.12
N ASP A 15 -8.31 6.63 -3.93
CA ASP A 15 -8.38 7.56 -2.79
C ASP A 15 -8.45 6.78 -1.46
N MET A 16 -9.22 5.68 -1.42
CA MET A 16 -9.28 4.81 -0.24
C MET A 16 -7.91 4.25 0.15
N PHE A 17 -7.11 3.83 -0.82
CA PHE A 17 -5.78 3.29 -0.55
C PHE A 17 -4.80 4.38 -0.12
N GLU A 18 -4.89 5.57 -0.70
CA GLU A 18 -4.08 6.72 -0.31
C GLU A 18 -4.37 7.11 1.14
N ASP A 19 -5.64 7.22 1.51
CA ASP A 19 -6.05 7.54 2.88
C ASP A 19 -5.66 6.43 3.88
N ALA A 20 -5.77 5.16 3.50
CA ALA A 20 -5.52 4.03 4.39
C ALA A 20 -4.03 3.72 4.58
N PHE A 21 -3.20 3.83 3.53
CA PHE A 21 -1.85 3.26 3.52
C PHE A 21 -0.72 4.28 3.46
N THR A 22 -0.97 5.54 3.10
CA THR A 22 0.12 6.53 2.96
C THR A 22 0.78 6.84 4.30
N ALA A 23 0.00 7.06 5.36
CA ALA A 23 0.55 7.32 6.70
C ALA A 23 1.38 6.12 7.20
N ILE A 24 0.85 4.90 7.05
CA ILE A 24 1.54 3.66 7.45
C ILE A 24 2.85 3.49 6.67
N SER A 25 2.82 3.73 5.35
CA SER A 25 3.99 3.62 4.48
C SER A 25 5.10 4.61 4.89
N ARG A 26 4.73 5.84 5.21
CA ARG A 26 5.66 6.92 5.57
C ARG A 26 6.21 6.73 6.98
N ASP A 27 5.31 6.60 7.95
CA ASP A 27 5.64 6.64 9.37
C ASP A 27 6.19 5.29 9.84
N GLY A 28 5.76 4.19 9.22
CA GLY A 28 6.26 2.83 9.46
C GLY A 28 7.52 2.46 8.66
N SER A 29 8.04 3.38 7.84
CA SER A 29 9.11 3.10 6.87
C SER A 29 10.40 2.54 7.46
N GLY A 30 10.73 2.90 8.71
CA GLY A 30 11.91 2.40 9.43
C GLY A 30 11.72 1.06 10.13
N SER A 31 10.52 0.47 10.09
CA SER A 31 10.23 -0.81 10.74
C SER A 31 10.08 -1.93 9.71
N VAL A 32 11.03 -2.87 9.68
CA VAL A 32 10.99 -4.05 8.79
C VAL A 32 9.69 -4.84 8.96
N GLU A 33 9.19 -4.91 10.19
CA GLU A 33 7.98 -5.60 10.58
C GLU A 33 6.71 -4.97 10.00
N VAL A 34 6.62 -3.63 10.06
CA VAL A 34 5.50 -2.89 9.49
C VAL A 34 5.53 -3.01 7.97
N MET A 35 6.69 -2.76 7.36
CA MET A 35 6.82 -2.80 5.91
C MET A 35 6.56 -4.20 5.34
N THR A 36 6.99 -5.26 6.03
CA THR A 36 6.67 -6.65 5.66
C THR A 36 5.18 -6.93 5.69
N ARG A 37 4.49 -6.52 6.78
CA ARG A 37 3.04 -6.74 6.92
C ARG A 37 2.25 -5.92 5.90
N LEU A 38 2.68 -4.69 5.64
CA LEU A 38 2.06 -3.82 4.65
C LEU A 38 2.15 -4.42 3.23
N GLN A 39 3.32 -4.93 2.83
CA GLN A 39 3.47 -5.59 1.53
C GLN A 39 2.57 -6.82 1.39
N LYS A 40 2.47 -7.64 2.45
CA LYS A 40 1.57 -8.81 2.45
C LYS A 40 0.10 -8.40 2.39
N ALA A 41 -0.31 -7.36 3.12
CA ALA A 41 -1.69 -6.88 3.11
C ALA A 41 -2.08 -6.37 1.72
N LEU A 42 -1.23 -5.57 1.07
CA LEU A 42 -1.45 -5.07 -0.28
C LEU A 42 -1.52 -6.22 -1.30
N ALA A 43 -0.65 -7.23 -1.19
CA ALA A 43 -0.71 -8.41 -2.04
C ALA A 43 -2.03 -9.19 -1.87
N SER A 44 -2.52 -9.35 -0.64
CA SER A 44 -3.81 -9.99 -0.36
C SER A 44 -4.98 -9.19 -0.94
N LEU A 45 -4.97 -7.86 -0.80
CA LEU A 45 -6.01 -6.99 -1.35
C LEU A 45 -6.03 -7.04 -2.88
N ALA A 46 -4.87 -7.06 -3.52
CA ALA A 46 -4.77 -7.19 -4.96
C ALA A 46 -5.32 -8.52 -5.47
N ALA A 47 -5.13 -9.61 -4.72
CA ALA A 47 -5.62 -10.94 -5.10
C ALA A 47 -7.12 -11.13 -4.84
N ALA A 48 -7.68 -10.43 -3.86
CA ALA A 48 -9.09 -10.55 -3.48
C ALA A 48 -10.01 -9.57 -4.24
N GLY A 49 -9.44 -8.54 -4.86
CA GLY A 49 -10.18 -7.44 -5.46
C GLY A 49 -10.42 -7.55 -6.96
N ASN A 50 -11.06 -6.52 -7.51
CA ASN A 50 -11.17 -6.30 -8.95
C ASN A 50 -9.93 -5.55 -9.49
N ASP A 51 -9.90 -5.28 -10.79
CA ASP A 51 -8.77 -4.60 -11.45
C ASP A 51 -8.41 -3.26 -10.81
N ALA A 52 -9.40 -2.46 -10.40
CA ALA A 52 -9.15 -1.17 -9.74
C ALA A 52 -8.41 -1.36 -8.40
N MET A 53 -8.79 -2.38 -7.64
CA MET A 53 -8.14 -2.72 -6.37
C MET A 53 -6.76 -3.33 -6.56
N TYR A 54 -6.56 -4.14 -7.61
CA TYR A 54 -5.23 -4.61 -8.01
C TYR A 54 -4.30 -3.44 -8.33
N GLN A 55 -4.73 -2.52 -9.20
CA GLN A 55 -3.91 -1.37 -9.60
C GLN A 55 -3.56 -0.47 -8.42
N ALA A 56 -4.53 -0.16 -7.56
CA ALA A 56 -4.29 0.61 -6.35
C ALA A 56 -3.27 -0.10 -5.43
N ALA A 57 -3.45 -1.41 -5.18
CA ALA A 57 -2.53 -2.17 -4.36
C ALA A 57 -1.09 -2.20 -4.93
N VAL A 58 -0.92 -2.32 -6.26
CA VAL A 58 0.39 -2.26 -6.92
C VAL A 58 1.06 -0.90 -6.73
N ILE A 59 0.31 0.19 -6.94
CA ILE A 59 0.82 1.57 -6.77
C ILE A 59 1.30 1.78 -5.34
N HIS A 60 0.48 1.40 -4.36
CA HIS A 60 0.81 1.56 -2.94
C HIS A 60 1.94 0.64 -2.49
N SER A 61 2.05 -0.57 -3.04
CA SER A 61 3.17 -1.49 -2.77
C SER A 61 4.50 -0.89 -3.22
N LYS A 62 4.53 -0.29 -4.41
CA LYS A 62 5.72 0.42 -4.93
C LYS A 62 6.08 1.62 -4.08
N LYS A 63 5.09 2.44 -3.71
CA LYS A 63 5.28 3.62 -2.85
C LYS A 63 5.83 3.24 -1.48
N ALA A 64 5.24 2.22 -0.84
CA ALA A 64 5.71 1.66 0.42
C ALA A 64 7.16 1.15 0.31
N LEU A 65 7.50 0.40 -0.74
CA LEU A 65 8.87 -0.07 -0.96
C LEU A 65 9.86 1.09 -1.09
N SER A 66 9.49 2.18 -1.77
CA SER A 66 10.33 3.39 -1.86
C SER A 66 10.57 4.05 -0.51
N TYR A 67 9.60 4.03 0.40
CA TYR A 67 9.80 4.50 1.78
C TYR A 67 10.75 3.57 2.55
N ALA A 68 10.54 2.25 2.48
CA ALA A 68 11.45 1.28 3.11
C ALA A 68 12.90 1.44 2.61
N GLN A 69 13.09 1.66 1.31
CA GLN A 69 14.42 1.89 0.72
C GLN A 69 15.13 3.11 1.29
N LYS A 70 14.38 4.14 1.69
CA LYS A 70 14.95 5.37 2.27
C LYS A 70 15.24 5.24 3.77
N SER A 71 14.47 4.42 4.48
CA SER A 71 14.48 4.39 5.95
C SER A 71 15.15 3.15 6.56
N LEU A 72 15.12 1.99 5.90
CA LEU A 72 15.79 0.79 6.39
C LEU A 72 17.28 0.84 6.08
N VAL A 73 18.10 0.82 7.14
CA VAL A 73 19.57 0.91 7.03
C VAL A 73 20.19 -0.44 6.70
N LEU A 74 19.64 -1.52 7.24
CA LEU A 74 20.17 -2.86 7.01
C LEU A 74 19.72 -3.40 5.65
N SER A 75 20.68 -3.74 4.79
CA SER A 75 20.42 -4.24 3.44
C SER A 75 19.62 -5.55 3.45
N GLN A 76 19.81 -6.39 4.46
CA GLN A 76 19.08 -7.65 4.62
C GLN A 76 17.58 -7.44 4.88
N ASP A 77 17.23 -6.47 5.74
CA ASP A 77 15.85 -6.12 6.03
C ASP A 77 15.15 -5.58 4.78
N LEU A 78 15.84 -4.66 4.07
CA LEU A 78 15.33 -4.13 2.81
C LEU A 78 15.14 -5.23 1.76
N SER A 79 16.08 -6.16 1.65
CA SER A 79 16.00 -7.30 0.72
C SER A 79 14.79 -8.18 1.02
N GLY A 80 14.51 -8.45 2.30
CA GLY A 80 13.33 -9.18 2.74
C GLY A 80 12.02 -8.51 2.31
N VAL A 81 11.89 -7.20 2.56
CA VAL A 81 10.71 -6.42 2.16
C VAL A 81 10.57 -6.37 0.63
N ARG A 82 11.67 -6.14 -0.09
CA ARG A 82 11.69 -6.08 -1.57
C ARG A 82 11.23 -7.39 -2.19
N LYS A 83 11.70 -8.54 -1.67
CA LYS A 83 11.34 -9.86 -2.20
C LYS A 83 9.83 -10.09 -2.15
N ILE A 84 9.17 -9.67 -1.06
CA ILE A 84 7.71 -9.81 -0.91
C ILE A 84 6.99 -8.88 -1.90
N ALA A 85 7.44 -7.63 -2.02
CA ALA A 85 6.87 -6.66 -2.96
C ALA A 85 6.97 -7.13 -4.43
N GLU A 86 8.10 -7.72 -4.81
CA GLU A 86 8.32 -8.22 -6.17
C GLU A 86 7.54 -9.51 -6.48
N GLN A 87 7.43 -10.43 -5.53
CA GLN A 87 6.64 -11.67 -5.71
C GLN A 87 5.18 -11.36 -6.05
N PHE A 88 4.64 -10.34 -5.40
CA PHE A 88 3.30 -9.85 -5.65
C PHE A 88 3.13 -9.28 -7.08
N GLN A 89 4.09 -8.49 -7.56
CA GLN A 89 3.99 -7.80 -8.85
C GLN A 89 4.20 -8.70 -10.08
N ARG A 90 4.62 -9.96 -9.88
CA ARG A 90 4.85 -10.94 -10.96
C ARG A 90 3.62 -11.81 -11.26
N LYS A 91 2.55 -11.69 -10.49
CA LYS A 91 1.25 -12.31 -10.76
C LYS A 91 0.35 -11.37 -11.53
#